data_AF-A0A358L5T7-F1
#
_entry.id   AF-A0A358L5T7-F1
#
_cell.length_a   1.000
_cell.length_b   1.000
_cell.length_c   1.000
_cell.angle_alpha   90.00
_cell.angle_beta   90.00
_cell.angle_gamma   90.00
#
_symmetry.space_group_name_H-M   'P 1'
#
loop_
_entity.id
_entity.type
_entity.pdbx_description
1 polymer ?
#
loop_
_entity_poly.entity_id
_entity_poly.type
_entity_poly.pdbx_seq_one_letter_code
_entity_poly.pdbx_strand_id
1 'polypeptide(L)'
;MSDNISAVPAFTSLRAWLESLRLRTLPLACASVITGSALAWRAGHFDPAVALLTLLTTGLLQILSNLANDYGDAVKGSDTPDRLGPLRGMQKGLIGLKQMRFALTLTVALTLIAGVTLVVRACQSLADMLGFLALGALAIVAAIAYTVGKKPYGYLGLGDLSVLVFFGWLGVVGSFYLQTHSLQLLLFLPA
;
A
#
# COMPACT_ATOMS: atom_id res chain seq x y z
N MET A 1 32.90 -39.54 -10.30
CA MET A 1 32.60 -38.34 -9.50
C MET A 1 31.36 -37.71 -10.10
N SER A 2 30.23 -37.86 -9.42
CA SER A 2 28.94 -37.33 -9.84
C SER A 2 28.89 -35.83 -9.56
N ASP A 3 28.73 -35.03 -10.62
CA ASP A 3 28.50 -33.60 -10.51
C ASP A 3 27.17 -33.34 -9.79
N ASN A 4 27.28 -32.98 -8.52
CA ASN A 4 26.17 -32.55 -7.69
C ASN A 4 25.87 -31.08 -8.08
N ILE A 5 25.25 -30.88 -9.24
CA ILE A 5 24.64 -29.60 -9.59
C ILE A 5 23.47 -29.44 -8.63
N SER A 6 23.70 -28.74 -7.52
CA SER A 6 22.65 -28.24 -6.64
C SER A 6 21.62 -27.53 -7.51
N ALA A 7 20.47 -28.19 -7.74
CA ALA A 7 19.38 -27.65 -8.51
C ALA A 7 18.96 -26.33 -7.87
N VAL A 8 19.26 -25.22 -8.54
CA VAL A 8 18.70 -23.91 -8.19
C VAL A 8 17.19 -24.14 -8.16
N PRO A 9 16.50 -23.90 -7.03
CA PRO A 9 15.08 -24.22 -6.94
C PRO A 9 14.36 -23.47 -8.05
N ALA A 10 13.64 -24.21 -8.90
CA ALA A 10 12.85 -23.63 -9.97
C ALA A 10 11.95 -22.54 -9.38
N PHE A 11 12.19 -21.30 -9.78
CA PHE A 11 11.39 -20.18 -9.29
C PHE A 11 9.95 -20.37 -9.78
N THR A 12 9.03 -20.62 -8.86
CA THR A 12 7.62 -20.85 -9.20
C THR A 12 6.90 -19.54 -9.43
N SER A 13 5.87 -19.54 -10.30
CA SER A 13 5.01 -18.37 -10.53
C SER A 13 4.41 -17.83 -9.22
N LEU A 14 4.08 -18.71 -8.27
CA LEU A 14 3.60 -18.32 -6.95
C LEU A 14 4.63 -17.48 -6.17
N ARG A 15 5.90 -17.89 -6.14
CA ARG A 15 6.96 -17.13 -5.45
C ARG A 15 7.16 -15.76 -6.12
N ALA A 16 7.09 -15.69 -7.45
CA ALA A 16 7.18 -14.43 -8.19
C ALA A 16 6.05 -13.46 -7.80
N TRP A 17 4.82 -13.95 -7.65
CA TRP A 17 3.71 -13.14 -7.17
C TRP A 17 3.89 -12.68 -5.73
N LEU A 18 4.31 -13.57 -4.82
CA LEU A 18 4.57 -13.20 -3.41
C LEU A 18 5.65 -12.12 -3.28
N GLU A 19 6.71 -12.20 -4.08
CA GLU A 19 7.74 -11.17 -4.15
C GLU A 19 7.20 -9.84 -4.69
N SER A 20 6.34 -9.88 -5.71
CA SER A 20 5.76 -8.68 -6.33
C SER A 20 4.72 -8.00 -5.43
N LEU A 21 3.96 -8.78 -4.65
CA LEU A 21 3.05 -8.29 -3.62
C LEU A 21 3.78 -7.66 -2.43
N ARG A 22 5.06 -8.01 -2.24
CA ARG A 22 5.93 -7.58 -1.13
C ARG A 22 5.23 -7.65 0.22
N LEU A 23 4.75 -8.83 0.61
CA LEU A 23 4.02 -9.03 1.88
C LEU A 23 4.78 -8.52 3.11
N ARG A 24 6.12 -8.40 3.04
CA ARG A 24 6.97 -7.82 4.09
C ARG A 24 6.76 -6.31 4.32
N THR A 25 6.10 -5.58 3.42
CA THR A 25 5.76 -4.17 3.62
C THR A 25 4.39 -3.98 4.28
N LEU A 26 3.54 -5.01 4.28
CA LEU A 26 2.22 -4.96 4.94
C LEU A 26 2.30 -4.69 6.45
N PRO A 27 3.29 -5.21 7.21
CA PRO A 27 3.43 -4.86 8.62
C PRO A 27 3.52 -3.36 8.90
N LEU A 28 4.15 -2.58 8.00
CA LEU A 28 4.21 -1.12 8.14
C LEU A 28 2.81 -0.50 8.04
N ALA A 29 2.06 -0.86 6.99
CA ALA A 29 0.68 -0.43 6.79
C ALA A 29 -0.22 -0.82 7.97
N CYS A 30 -0.10 -2.07 8.44
CA CYS A 30 -0.86 -2.56 9.57
C CYS A 30 -0.50 -1.83 10.86
N ALA A 31 0.79 -1.58 11.12
CA ALA A 31 1.25 -0.88 12.32
C ALA A 31 0.59 0.50 12.45
N SER A 32 0.56 1.29 11.36
CA SER A 32 -0.10 2.60 11.34
C SER A 32 -1.57 2.53 11.76
N VAL A 33 -2.33 1.61 11.17
CA VAL A 33 -3.76 1.45 11.45
C VAL A 33 -4.01 0.93 12.86
N ILE A 34 -3.20 -0.04 13.31
CA ILE A 34 -3.27 -0.59 14.67
C ILE A 34 -2.98 0.49 15.69
N THR A 35 -1.96 1.32 15.47
CA THR A 35 -1.62 2.44 16.36
C THR A 35 -2.77 3.44 16.46
N GLY A 36 -3.33 3.89 15.33
CA GLY A 36 -4.47 4.82 15.35
C GLY A 36 -5.71 4.22 16.02
N SER A 37 -5.99 2.94 15.77
CA SER A 37 -7.11 2.22 16.39
C SER A 37 -6.91 1.99 17.90
N ALA A 38 -5.69 1.72 18.35
CA ALA A 38 -5.35 1.57 19.76
C ALA A 38 -5.47 2.90 20.52
N LEU A 39 -5.07 4.01 19.90
CA LEU A 39 -5.26 5.34 20.45
C LEU A 39 -6.75 5.69 20.58
N ALA A 40 -7.56 5.34 19.58
CA ALA A 40 -9.01 5.51 19.64
C ALA A 40 -9.63 4.69 20.77
N TRP A 41 -9.20 3.43 20.92
CA TRP A 41 -9.65 2.58 22.02
C TRP A 41 -9.29 3.21 23.37
N ARG A 42 -8.07 3.74 23.52
CA ARG A 42 -7.67 4.47 24.75
C ARG A 42 -8.54 5.70 25.02
N ALA A 43 -9.07 6.34 23.97
CA ALA A 43 -10.00 7.46 24.06
C ALA A 43 -11.46 7.04 24.30
N GLY A 44 -11.75 5.75 24.45
CA GLY A 44 -13.10 5.22 24.73
C GLY A 44 -13.92 4.88 23.48
N HIS A 45 -13.32 4.92 22.29
CA HIS A 45 -14.01 4.63 21.03
C HIS A 45 -13.37 3.45 20.30
N PHE A 46 -14.13 2.42 19.97
CA PHE A 46 -13.63 1.32 19.16
C PHE A 46 -14.76 0.57 18.46
N ASP A 47 -14.77 0.65 17.13
CA ASP A 47 -15.57 -0.21 16.26
C ASP A 47 -14.63 -1.21 15.55
N PRO A 48 -14.75 -2.52 15.87
CA PRO A 48 -13.95 -3.57 15.23
C PRO A 48 -14.14 -3.66 13.72
N ALA A 49 -15.34 -3.36 13.21
CA ALA A 49 -15.62 -3.39 11.78
C ALA A 49 -14.90 -2.25 11.05
N VAL A 50 -14.88 -1.04 11.64
CA VAL A 50 -14.11 0.09 11.10
C VAL A 50 -12.61 -0.23 11.12
N ALA A 51 -12.09 -0.80 12.20
CA ALA A 51 -10.68 -1.19 12.29
C ALA A 51 -10.30 -2.23 11.22
N LEU A 52 -11.11 -3.26 11.04
CA LEU A 52 -10.88 -4.31 10.04
C LEU A 52 -10.96 -3.78 8.61
N LEU A 53 -11.97 -2.96 8.30
CA LEU A 53 -12.12 -2.33 6.98
C LEU A 53 -10.97 -1.36 6.69
N THR A 54 -10.47 -0.64 7.70
CA THR A 54 -9.31 0.25 7.57
C THR A 54 -8.03 -0.55 7.29
N LEU A 55 -7.82 -1.67 8.00
CA LEU A 55 -6.70 -2.58 7.73
C LEU A 55 -6.77 -3.16 6.32
N LEU A 56 -7.95 -3.62 5.90
CA LEU A 56 -8.16 -4.17 4.55
C LEU A 56 -7.88 -3.12 3.48
N THR A 57 -8.44 -1.92 3.61
CA THR A 57 -8.27 -0.84 2.64
C THR A 57 -6.81 -0.40 2.53
N THR A 58 -6.15 -0.20 3.68
CA THR A 58 -4.74 0.21 3.72
C THR A 58 -3.83 -0.89 3.19
N GLY A 59 -4.11 -2.16 3.51
CA GLY A 59 -3.38 -3.31 2.97
C GLY A 59 -3.50 -3.44 1.45
N LEU A 60 -4.71 -3.23 0.90
CA LEU A 60 -4.93 -3.24 -0.55
C LEU A 60 -4.22 -2.07 -1.25
N LEU A 61 -4.23 -0.86 -0.66
CA LEU A 61 -3.45 0.28 -1.15
C LEU A 61 -1.94 0.00 -1.15
N GLN A 62 -1.43 -0.66 -0.11
CA GLN A 62 -0.03 -1.06 -0.03
C GLN A 62 0.32 -2.09 -1.10
N ILE A 63 -0.55 -3.08 -1.33
CA ILE A 63 -0.39 -4.06 -2.42
C ILE A 63 -0.42 -3.35 -3.78
N LEU A 64 -1.34 -2.43 -3.99
CA LEU A 64 -1.43 -1.65 -5.22
C LEU A 64 -0.13 -0.89 -5.51
N SER A 65 0.42 -0.20 -4.50
CA SER A 65 1.72 0.48 -4.62
C SER A 65 2.84 -0.50 -4.98
N ASN A 66 2.88 -1.67 -4.33
CA ASN A 66 3.90 -2.68 -4.62
C ASN A 66 3.84 -3.22 -6.06
N LEU A 67 2.63 -3.54 -6.55
CA LEU A 67 2.42 -3.99 -7.92
C LEU A 67 2.71 -2.87 -8.94
N ALA A 68 2.31 -1.63 -8.64
CA ALA A 68 2.57 -0.48 -9.50
C ALA A 68 4.07 -0.21 -9.62
N ASN A 69 4.81 -0.42 -8.52
CA ASN A 69 6.27 -0.30 -8.49
C ASN A 69 6.95 -1.37 -9.34
N ASP A 70 6.49 -2.61 -9.32
CA ASP A 70 7.02 -3.66 -10.20
C ASP A 70 6.71 -3.38 -11.68
N TYR A 71 5.49 -2.93 -11.96
CA TYR A 71 5.09 -2.50 -13.30
C TYR A 71 5.93 -1.33 -13.83
N GLY A 72 6.09 -0.27 -13.03
CA GLY A 72 6.83 0.93 -13.39
C GLY A 72 8.32 0.66 -13.63
N ASP A 73 8.96 -0.14 -12.76
CA ASP A 73 10.37 -0.54 -12.89
C ASP A 73 10.60 -1.33 -14.19
N ALA A 74 9.73 -2.31 -14.49
CA ALA A 74 9.85 -3.15 -15.67
C ALA A 74 9.59 -2.41 -16.99
N VAL A 75 8.63 -1.48 -17.03
CA VAL A 75 8.32 -0.72 -18.26
C VAL A 75 9.40 0.32 -18.58
N LYS A 76 10.07 0.86 -17.57
CA LYS A 76 11.12 1.88 -17.76
C LYS A 76 12.48 1.31 -18.14
N GLY A 77 12.68 0.00 -17.98
CA GLY A 77 14.00 -0.60 -18.15
C GLY A 77 15.02 0.05 -17.21
N SER A 78 14.66 0.28 -15.94
CA SER A 78 15.60 0.77 -14.89
C SER A 78 16.65 -0.29 -14.51
N ASP A 79 16.96 -1.17 -15.46
CA ASP A 79 17.85 -2.31 -15.36
C ASP A 79 19.26 -1.86 -15.70
N THR A 80 19.94 -1.31 -14.70
CA THR A 80 21.39 -1.17 -14.71
C THR A 80 22.03 -2.37 -14.02
N PRO A 81 23.21 -2.84 -14.49
CA PRO A 81 24.00 -3.89 -13.83
C PRO A 81 24.25 -3.63 -12.34
N ASP A 82 24.22 -2.36 -11.92
CA ASP A 82 24.48 -1.90 -10.55
C ASP A 82 23.27 -1.95 -9.60
N ARG A 83 22.16 -2.60 -9.97
CA ARG A 83 20.98 -2.67 -9.10
C ARG A 83 21.19 -3.61 -7.91
N LEU A 84 21.22 -3.04 -6.70
CA LEU A 84 21.42 -3.77 -5.44
C LEU A 84 20.18 -4.54 -4.92
N GLY A 85 18.99 -4.31 -5.50
CA GLY A 85 17.73 -4.92 -5.04
C GLY A 85 17.41 -6.25 -5.73
N PRO A 86 16.71 -7.19 -5.07
CA PRO A 86 16.35 -8.48 -5.67
C PRO A 86 15.45 -8.28 -6.90
N LEU A 87 15.69 -9.10 -7.93
CA LEU A 87 14.85 -9.13 -9.13
C LEU A 87 13.42 -9.54 -8.78
N ARG A 88 12.44 -8.86 -9.38
CA ARG A 88 11.00 -9.04 -9.11
C ARG A 88 10.32 -9.95 -10.14
N GLY A 89 9.03 -10.26 -9.93
CA GLY A 89 8.31 -11.23 -10.75
C GLY A 89 8.22 -10.85 -12.23
N MET A 90 7.98 -9.57 -12.55
CA MET A 90 8.02 -9.09 -13.94
C MET A 90 9.45 -9.09 -14.50
N GLN A 91 10.44 -8.68 -13.71
CA GLN A 91 11.85 -8.61 -14.13
C GLN A 91 12.46 -10.00 -14.37
N LYS A 92 11.98 -11.01 -13.64
CA LYS A 92 12.33 -12.42 -13.84
C LYS A 92 11.63 -13.05 -15.06
N GLY A 93 10.75 -12.32 -15.75
CA GLY A 93 9.94 -12.83 -16.87
C GLY A 93 8.85 -13.83 -16.47
N LEU A 94 8.61 -14.01 -15.16
CA LEU A 94 7.66 -14.98 -14.62
C LEU A 94 6.23 -14.43 -14.51
N ILE A 95 6.08 -13.11 -14.57
CA ILE A 95 4.80 -12.40 -14.63
C ILE A 95 4.78 -11.56 -15.90
N GLY A 96 3.82 -11.84 -16.77
CA GLY A 96 3.66 -11.10 -18.02
C GLY A 96 3.00 -9.72 -17.82
N LEU A 97 3.28 -8.78 -18.72
CA LEU A 97 2.71 -7.43 -18.69
C LEU A 97 1.18 -7.42 -18.62
N LYS A 98 0.52 -8.31 -19.38
CA LYS A 98 -0.96 -8.46 -19.37
C LYS A 98 -1.48 -8.92 -18.00
N GLN A 99 -0.77 -9.86 -17.35
CA GLN A 99 -1.14 -10.36 -16.03
C GLN A 99 -0.98 -9.29 -14.96
N MET A 100 0.12 -8.52 -15.01
CA MET A 100 0.34 -7.42 -14.06
C MET A 100 -0.68 -6.30 -14.22
N ARG A 101 -1.02 -5.92 -15.47
CA ARG A 101 -2.10 -4.94 -15.72
C ARG A 101 -3.45 -5.41 -15.17
N PHE A 102 -3.77 -6.69 -15.36
CA PHE A 102 -5.00 -7.26 -14.79
C PHE A 102 -4.98 -7.22 -13.25
N ALA A 103 -3.87 -7.63 -12.63
CA ALA A 103 -3.70 -7.58 -11.18
C ALA A 103 -3.86 -6.16 -10.63
N LEU A 104 -3.24 -5.16 -11.27
CA LEU A 104 -3.41 -3.74 -10.92
C LEU A 104 -4.87 -3.30 -10.97
N THR A 105 -5.58 -3.57 -12.07
CA THR A 105 -7.00 -3.22 -12.21
C THR A 105 -7.85 -3.89 -11.14
N LEU A 106 -7.60 -5.18 -10.87
CA LEU A 106 -8.31 -5.92 -9.84
C LEU A 106 -8.06 -5.34 -8.45
N THR A 107 -6.81 -5.04 -8.10
CA THR A 107 -6.47 -4.45 -6.80
C THR A 107 -7.09 -3.05 -6.65
N VAL A 108 -7.11 -2.22 -7.69
CA VAL A 108 -7.81 -0.93 -7.66
C VAL A 108 -9.30 -1.13 -7.39
N ALA A 109 -9.96 -2.05 -8.11
CA ALA A 109 -11.39 -2.32 -7.91
C ALA A 109 -11.70 -2.79 -6.48
N LEU A 110 -10.91 -3.73 -5.95
CA LEU A 110 -11.04 -4.21 -4.57
C LEU A 110 -10.79 -3.08 -3.55
N THR A 111 -9.81 -2.22 -3.81
CA THR A 111 -9.51 -1.06 -2.95
C THR A 111 -10.68 -0.09 -2.92
N LEU A 112 -11.29 0.21 -4.06
CA LEU A 112 -12.46 1.08 -4.15
C LEU A 112 -13.66 0.48 -3.40
N ILE A 113 -13.92 -0.81 -3.56
CA ILE A 113 -15.01 -1.49 -2.85
C ILE A 113 -14.78 -1.43 -1.33
N ALA A 114 -13.58 -1.80 -0.87
CA ALA A 114 -13.23 -1.78 0.55
C ALA A 114 -13.28 -0.35 1.13
N GLY A 115 -12.71 0.63 0.42
CA GLY A 115 -12.66 2.03 0.83
C GLY A 115 -14.05 2.69 0.87
N VAL A 116 -14.90 2.46 -0.12
CA VAL A 116 -16.29 2.97 -0.10
C VAL A 116 -17.07 2.33 1.04
N THR A 117 -16.92 1.01 1.26
CA THR A 117 -17.56 0.30 2.37
C THR A 117 -17.11 0.87 3.71
N LEU A 118 -15.82 1.14 3.87
CA LEU A 118 -15.26 1.80 5.06
C LEU A 118 -15.87 3.18 5.28
N VAL A 119 -15.89 4.02 4.24
CA VAL A 119 -16.43 5.40 4.32
C VAL A 119 -17.90 5.38 4.71
N VAL A 120 -18.72 4.52 4.08
CA VAL A 120 -20.14 4.39 4.40
C VAL A 120 -20.37 3.90 5.83
N ARG A 121 -19.50 3.01 6.35
CA ARG A 121 -19.62 2.47 7.71
C ARG A 121 -19.17 3.47 8.78
N ALA A 122 -18.08 4.18 8.53
CA ALA A 122 -17.42 5.01 9.52
C ALA A 122 -17.92 6.46 9.51
N CYS A 123 -18.07 7.09 8.34
CA CYS A 123 -18.30 8.53 8.26
C CYS A 123 -19.74 8.91 8.67
N GLN A 124 -19.86 9.97 9.48
CA GLN A 124 -21.15 10.44 10.01
C GLN A 124 -21.69 11.66 9.26
N SER A 125 -20.83 12.40 8.56
CA SER A 125 -21.21 13.59 7.79
C SER A 125 -20.83 13.47 6.31
N LEU A 126 -21.54 14.22 5.45
CA LEU A 126 -21.19 14.30 4.03
C LEU A 126 -19.77 14.88 3.82
N ALA A 127 -19.35 15.80 4.68
CA ALA A 127 -18.01 16.38 4.63
C ALA A 127 -16.94 15.30 4.89
N ASP A 128 -17.14 14.43 5.89
CA ASP A 128 -16.24 13.31 6.16
C ASP A 128 -16.18 12.35 4.98
N MET A 129 -17.34 12.00 4.42
CA MET A 129 -17.41 11.09 3.27
C MET A 129 -16.64 11.64 2.07
N LEU A 130 -16.88 12.90 1.70
CA LEU A 130 -16.17 13.54 0.59
C LEU A 130 -14.68 13.67 0.88
N GLY A 131 -14.31 14.01 2.12
CA GLY A 131 -12.91 14.11 2.55
C GLY A 131 -12.16 12.77 2.41
N PHE A 132 -12.70 11.69 2.97
CA PHE A 132 -12.07 10.37 2.88
C PHE A 132 -12.10 9.76 1.48
N LEU A 133 -13.14 10.02 0.68
CA LEU A 133 -13.14 9.62 -0.73
C LEU A 133 -12.05 10.35 -1.52
N ALA A 134 -11.88 11.65 -1.29
CA ALA A 134 -10.81 12.43 -1.92
C ALA A 134 -9.43 11.94 -1.49
N LEU A 135 -9.22 11.70 -0.18
CA LEU A 135 -7.97 11.14 0.35
C LEU A 135 -7.68 9.74 -0.20
N GLY A 136 -8.69 8.89 -0.31
CA GLY A 136 -8.57 7.55 -0.90
C GLY A 136 -8.19 7.60 -2.39
N ALA A 137 -8.83 8.48 -3.16
CA ALA A 137 -8.48 8.70 -4.56
C ALA A 137 -7.04 9.22 -4.70
N LEU A 138 -6.63 10.18 -3.86
CA LEU A 138 -5.26 10.68 -3.77
C LEU A 138 -4.27 9.56 -3.43
N ALA A 139 -4.61 8.67 -2.50
CA ALA A 139 -3.76 7.54 -2.14
C ALA A 139 -3.58 6.55 -3.30
N ILE A 140 -4.63 6.25 -4.07
CA ILE A 140 -4.54 5.42 -5.27
C ILE A 140 -3.63 6.09 -6.32
N VAL A 141 -3.84 7.38 -6.58
CA VAL A 141 -3.01 8.14 -7.53
C VAL A 141 -1.56 8.16 -7.06
N ALA A 142 -1.31 8.43 -5.78
CA ALA A 142 0.02 8.45 -5.21
C ALA A 142 0.70 7.08 -5.31
N ALA A 143 -0.01 5.98 -5.00
CA ALA A 143 0.52 4.63 -5.11
C ALA A 143 1.01 4.30 -6.53
N ILE A 144 0.28 4.76 -7.56
CA ILE A 144 0.66 4.54 -8.96
C ILE A 144 1.77 5.52 -9.39
N ALA A 145 1.60 6.80 -9.08
CA ALA A 145 2.53 7.87 -9.47
C ALA A 145 3.89 7.82 -8.75
N TYR A 146 4.02 6.98 -7.72
CA TYR A 146 5.29 6.72 -7.03
C TYR A 146 6.36 6.23 -8.00
N THR A 147 5.99 5.44 -9.00
CA THR A 147 6.91 4.83 -9.99
C THR A 147 6.45 4.98 -11.45
N VAL A 148 5.14 5.06 -11.70
CA VAL A 148 4.57 5.14 -13.05
C VAL A 148 4.40 6.61 -13.46
N GLY A 149 4.82 6.93 -14.69
CA GLY A 149 4.70 8.28 -15.26
C GLY A 149 6.03 8.93 -15.62
N LYS A 150 5.97 10.15 -16.18
CA LYS A 150 7.12 10.87 -16.74
C LYS A 150 8.15 11.29 -15.68
N LYS A 151 7.71 11.61 -14.46
CA LYS A 151 8.55 12.01 -13.31
C LYS A 151 7.97 11.43 -12.01
N PRO A 152 8.21 10.16 -11.69
CA PRO A 152 7.65 9.57 -10.49
C PRO A 152 8.38 10.11 -9.28
N TYR A 153 7.60 10.53 -8.29
CA TYR A 153 8.15 11.23 -7.14
C TYR A 153 9.02 10.33 -6.25
N GLY A 154 8.87 9.00 -6.34
CA GLY A 154 9.77 8.04 -5.68
C GLY A 154 11.23 8.17 -6.14
N TYR A 155 11.48 8.60 -7.38
CA TYR A 155 12.84 8.86 -7.89
C TYR A 155 13.26 10.34 -7.74
N LEU A 156 12.37 11.20 -7.22
CA LEU A 156 12.68 12.59 -6.91
C LEU A 156 13.12 12.77 -5.45
N GLY A 157 13.37 11.68 -4.72
CA GLY A 157 13.73 11.72 -3.30
C GLY A 157 12.56 12.00 -2.35
N LEU A 158 11.31 11.96 -2.85
CA LEU A 158 10.12 12.26 -2.04
C LEU A 158 9.55 11.02 -1.31
N GLY A 159 10.32 9.93 -1.24
CA GLY A 159 9.92 8.68 -0.59
C GLY A 159 9.63 8.84 0.89
N ASP A 160 10.53 9.49 1.65
CA ASP A 160 10.37 9.65 3.10
C ASP A 160 9.16 10.53 3.44
N LEU A 161 8.93 11.59 2.66
CA LEU A 161 7.75 12.43 2.79
C LEU A 161 6.47 11.63 2.53
N SER A 162 6.47 10.79 1.49
CA SER A 162 5.36 9.89 1.20
C SER A 162 5.10 8.93 2.38
N VAL A 163 6.15 8.39 2.98
CA VAL A 163 6.00 7.48 4.13
C VAL A 163 5.37 8.22 5.31
N LEU A 164 5.84 9.42 5.63
CA LEU A 164 5.27 10.26 6.70
C LEU A 164 3.79 10.57 6.44
N VAL A 165 3.44 10.97 5.22
CA VAL A 165 2.06 11.35 4.89
C VAL A 165 1.12 10.15 4.94
N PHE A 166 1.46 9.02 4.30
CA PHE A 166 0.54 7.89 4.17
C PHE A 166 0.55 6.94 5.37
N PHE A 167 1.70 6.66 5.95
CA PHE A 167 1.83 5.74 7.10
C PHE A 167 1.88 6.47 8.45
N GLY A 168 2.28 7.75 8.48
CA GLY A 168 2.21 8.59 9.66
C GLY A 168 0.86 9.27 9.80
N TRP A 169 0.69 10.44 9.17
CA TRP A 169 -0.50 11.27 9.36
C TRP A 169 -1.78 10.59 8.88
N LEU A 170 -1.88 10.23 7.60
CA LEU A 170 -3.11 9.63 7.08
C LEU A 170 -3.40 8.27 7.73
N GLY A 171 -2.38 7.42 7.86
CA GLY A 171 -2.50 6.09 8.46
C GLY A 171 -2.92 6.13 9.93
N VAL A 172 -2.22 6.89 10.77
CA VAL A 172 -2.48 6.93 12.22
C VAL A 172 -3.63 7.87 12.54
N VAL A 173 -3.56 9.14 12.13
CA VAL A 173 -4.59 10.15 12.44
C VAL A 173 -5.89 9.83 11.73
N GLY A 174 -5.85 9.37 10.48
CA GLY A 174 -7.05 8.96 9.76
C GLY A 174 -7.74 7.76 10.40
N SER A 175 -6.99 6.74 10.82
CA SER A 175 -7.56 5.59 11.54
C SER A 175 -8.17 5.99 12.89
N PHE A 176 -7.52 6.90 13.62
CA PHE A 176 -8.06 7.46 14.86
C PHE A 176 -9.36 8.25 14.60
N TYR A 177 -9.37 9.09 13.57
CA TYR A 177 -10.53 9.90 13.21
C TYR A 177 -11.72 9.04 12.78
N LEU A 178 -11.50 8.00 11.96
CA LEU A 178 -12.56 7.08 11.53
C LEU A 178 -13.25 6.35 12.70
N GLN A 179 -12.57 6.25 13.86
CA GLN A 179 -13.13 5.65 15.08
C GLN A 179 -13.80 6.67 16.01
N THR A 180 -13.23 7.88 16.11
CA THR A 180 -13.58 8.85 17.16
C THR A 180 -14.34 10.08 16.67
N HIS A 181 -14.27 10.37 15.36
CA HIS A 181 -14.71 11.61 14.74
C HIS A 181 -14.11 12.87 15.37
N SER A 182 -12.89 12.74 15.91
CA SER A 182 -12.17 13.81 16.58
C SER A 182 -10.76 13.96 16.02
N LEU A 183 -10.30 15.20 15.92
CA LEU A 183 -8.93 15.52 15.56
C LEU A 183 -8.18 16.01 16.79
N GLN A 184 -7.09 15.33 17.11
CA GLN A 184 -6.17 15.73 18.18
C GLN A 184 -4.85 16.18 17.57
N LEU A 185 -4.50 17.45 17.76
CA LEU A 185 -3.26 18.04 17.21
C LEU A 185 -2.00 17.31 17.68
N LEU A 186 -2.03 16.76 18.89
CA LEU A 186 -0.93 15.98 19.45
C LEU A 186 -0.56 14.77 18.59
N LEU A 187 -1.52 14.19 17.84
CA LEU A 187 -1.29 13.03 16.98
C LEU A 187 -0.48 13.36 15.72
N PHE A 188 -0.27 14.65 15.41
CA PHE A 188 0.56 15.08 14.28
C PHE A 188 2.03 15.24 14.66
N LEU A 189 2.35 15.30 15.95
CA LEU A 189 3.72 15.45 16.44
C LEU A 189 4.42 14.08 16.50
N PRO A 190 5.73 14.01 16.20
CA PRO A 190 6.51 12.83 16.48
C PRO A 190 6.52 12.56 17.99
N ALA A 191 6.50 11.27 18.37
CA ALA A 191 6.60 10.83 19.76
C ALA A 191 7.93 11.20 20.40
#